data_AF-A0A0B7AYM1-F1
#
_entry.id   AF-A0A0B7AYM1-F1
#
_cell.length_a   1.000
_cell.length_b   1.000
_cell.length_c   1.000
_cell.angle_alpha   90.00
_cell.angle_beta   90.00
_cell.angle_gamma   90.00
#
_symmetry.space_group_name_H-M   'P 1'
#
loop_
_entity.id
_entity.type
_entity.pdbx_description
1 polymer ?
#
loop_
_entity_poly.entity_id
_entity_poly.type
_entity_poly.pdbx_seq_one_letter_code
_entity_poly.pdbx_strand_id
1 'polypeptide(L)'
;MAMDGDDDDEDIRDDELMKNYEADWSTTCSTKTAQAPAFEEFDETVNTAIATLGGKVFPKLNWSSPKDANWISFDRTLMCTCPSEVYLLLKSSEFIAHDLDQPFIHCGDYNSDDITVSSPVSYDLVLRRWQSLDPST
;
A
#
# COMPACT_ATOMS: atom_id res chain seq x y z
N MET A 1 5.58 -31.95 57.05
CA MET A 1 4.77 -32.48 55.93
C MET A 1 5.32 -31.83 54.68
N ALA A 2 5.66 -32.66 53.69
CA ALA A 2 6.57 -32.38 52.59
C ALA A 2 6.12 -31.22 51.69
N MET A 3 7.11 -30.53 51.11
CA MET A 3 6.97 -29.80 49.86
C MET A 3 6.91 -30.84 48.75
N ASP A 4 5.89 -30.83 47.89
CA ASP A 4 5.85 -31.59 46.64
C ASP A 4 4.81 -30.95 45.70
N GLY A 5 5.25 -30.66 44.48
CA GLY A 5 4.42 -30.15 43.40
C GLY A 5 5.17 -29.13 42.53
N ASP A 6 6.34 -29.50 42.04
CA ASP A 6 6.96 -28.84 40.88
C ASP A 6 5.98 -29.00 39.70
N ASP A 7 5.38 -27.89 39.25
CA ASP A 7 4.75 -27.82 37.95
C ASP A 7 5.91 -27.83 36.93
N ASP A 8 6.09 -28.97 36.27
CA ASP A 8 7.00 -29.17 35.16
C ASP A 8 6.62 -28.20 34.01
N ASP A 9 7.15 -26.97 34.03
CA ASP A 9 7.34 -26.19 32.81
C ASP A 9 8.30 -26.98 31.94
N GLU A 10 7.76 -27.81 31.02
CA GLU A 10 8.57 -28.45 30.00
C GLU A 10 9.28 -27.34 29.21
N ASP A 11 10.58 -27.14 29.50
CA ASP A 11 11.48 -26.31 28.72
C ASP A 11 11.45 -26.80 27.26
N ILE A 12 10.54 -26.24 26.46
CA ILE A 12 10.50 -26.42 25.02
C ILE A 12 11.87 -25.93 24.53
N ARG A 13 12.73 -26.88 24.17
CA ARG A 13 14.07 -26.60 23.67
C ARG A 13 13.99 -25.52 22.60
N ASP A 14 14.89 -24.55 22.65
CA ASP A 14 14.97 -23.44 21.67
C ASP A 14 14.86 -23.93 20.21
N ASP A 15 15.35 -25.14 19.93
CA ASP A 15 15.24 -25.80 18.62
C ASP A 15 13.80 -26.11 18.19
N GLU A 16 12.91 -26.52 19.10
CA GLU A 16 11.49 -26.75 18.80
C GLU A 16 10.71 -25.44 18.68
N LEU A 17 11.06 -24.44 19.52
CA LEU A 17 10.51 -23.09 19.37
C LEU A 17 10.85 -22.54 17.98
N MET A 18 12.13 -22.59 17.59
CA MET A 18 12.60 -22.11 16.28
C MET A 18 11.89 -22.85 15.13
N LYS A 19 11.72 -24.17 15.25
CA LYS A 19 11.05 -24.98 14.22
C LYS A 19 9.57 -24.64 14.06
N ASN A 20 8.89 -24.28 15.14
CA ASN A 20 7.50 -23.83 15.09
C ASN A 20 7.38 -22.43 14.47
N TYR A 21 8.33 -21.52 14.76
CA TYR A 21 8.40 -20.21 14.10
C TYR A 21 8.70 -20.32 12.60
N GLU A 22 9.60 -21.22 12.19
CA GLU A 22 9.87 -21.46 10.77
C GLU A 22 8.67 -22.10 10.06
N ALA A 23 7.99 -23.05 10.71
CA ALA A 23 6.83 -23.72 10.16
C ALA A 23 5.64 -22.75 9.96
N ASP A 24 5.41 -21.80 10.87
CA ASP A 24 4.33 -20.82 10.73
C ASP A 24 4.59 -19.86 9.56
N TRP A 25 5.83 -19.39 9.39
CA TRP A 25 6.20 -18.55 8.25
C TRP A 25 6.21 -19.33 6.91
N SER A 26 6.43 -20.65 6.93
CA SER A 26 6.44 -21.46 5.70
C SER A 26 5.07 -22.00 5.29
N THR A 27 4.10 -22.15 6.21
CA THR A 27 2.94 -23.04 6.00
C THR A 27 1.68 -22.34 5.45
N THR A 28 1.69 -21.03 5.23
CA THR A 28 0.54 -20.35 4.59
C THR A 28 0.84 -19.69 3.24
N CYS A 29 2.00 -19.98 2.62
CA CYS A 29 2.20 -19.66 1.20
C CYS A 29 1.45 -20.67 0.32
N SER A 30 0.11 -20.64 0.39
CA SER A 30 -0.76 -21.43 -0.47
C SER A 30 -0.40 -21.11 -1.92
N THR A 31 0.09 -22.11 -2.65
CA THR A 31 0.57 -22.10 -4.04
C THR A 31 -0.52 -21.81 -5.08
N LYS A 32 -1.57 -21.08 -4.70
CA LYS A 32 -2.42 -20.39 -5.67
C LYS A 32 -1.61 -19.20 -6.15
N THR A 33 -0.97 -19.32 -7.31
CA THR A 33 -0.50 -18.16 -8.06
C THR A 33 -1.68 -17.23 -8.24
N ALA A 34 -1.81 -16.23 -7.37
CA ALA A 34 -2.85 -15.23 -7.47
C ALA A 34 -2.60 -14.49 -8.79
N GLN A 35 -3.40 -14.82 -9.80
CA GLN A 35 -3.32 -14.12 -11.08
C GLN A 35 -3.75 -12.70 -10.81
N ALA A 36 -2.80 -11.76 -10.90
CA ALA A 36 -3.12 -10.35 -10.75
C ALA A 36 -4.12 -9.97 -11.85
N PRO A 37 -5.16 -9.19 -11.51
CA PRO A 37 -6.06 -8.66 -12.53
C PRO A 37 -5.25 -7.80 -13.51
N ALA A 38 -5.46 -8.02 -14.81
CA ALA A 38 -4.84 -7.23 -15.87
C ALA A 38 -5.84 -6.15 -16.31
N PHE A 39 -5.35 -4.92 -16.45
CA PHE A 39 -6.13 -3.76 -16.89
C PHE A 39 -5.48 -3.16 -18.13
N GLU A 40 -5.46 -3.92 -19.23
CA GLU A 40 -4.67 -3.60 -20.43
C GLU A 40 -4.96 -2.18 -20.97
N GLU A 41 -6.23 -1.80 -21.12
CA GLU A 41 -6.61 -0.46 -21.59
C GLU A 41 -6.13 0.66 -20.65
N PHE A 42 -6.19 0.42 -19.34
CA PHE A 42 -5.73 1.39 -18.34
C PHE A 42 -4.21 1.48 -18.31
N ASP A 43 -3.52 0.34 -18.38
CA ASP A 43 -2.06 0.26 -18.46
C ASP A 43 -1.53 1.00 -19.71
N GLU A 44 -2.18 0.84 -20.86
CA GLU A 44 -1.85 1.56 -22.09
C GLU A 44 -2.06 3.07 -21.94
N THR A 45 -3.17 3.48 -21.31
CA THR A 45 -3.48 4.89 -21.05
C THR A 45 -2.43 5.52 -20.13
N VAL A 46 -2.06 4.83 -19.05
CA VAL A 46 -1.02 5.27 -18.11
C VAL A 46 0.35 5.34 -18.79
N ASN A 47 0.72 4.32 -19.57
CA ASN A 47 1.97 4.31 -20.34
C ASN A 47 2.05 5.50 -21.32
N THR A 48 0.96 5.78 -22.04
CA THR A 48 0.87 6.90 -22.98
C THR A 48 1.01 8.24 -22.27
N ALA A 49 0.38 8.40 -21.10
CA ALA A 49 0.50 9.60 -20.28
C ALA A 49 1.93 9.79 -19.75
N ILE A 50 2.59 8.71 -19.28
CA ILE A 50 3.99 8.74 -18.85
C ILE A 50 4.91 9.18 -19.99
N ALA A 51 4.76 8.59 -21.18
CA ALA A 51 5.55 8.95 -22.35
C ALA A 51 5.36 10.44 -22.72
N THR A 52 4.12 10.92 -22.70
CA THR A 52 3.76 12.33 -23.00
C THR A 52 4.37 13.31 -21.99
N LEU A 53 4.50 12.90 -20.73
CA LEU A 53 5.07 13.71 -19.64
C LEU A 53 6.61 13.66 -19.57
N GLY A 54 7.28 12.99 -20.52
CA GLY A 54 8.74 12.90 -20.61
C GLY A 54 9.33 11.65 -19.94
N GLY A 55 8.54 10.59 -19.78
CA GLY A 55 8.99 9.28 -19.31
C GLY A 55 9.18 9.15 -17.80
N LYS A 56 9.12 10.25 -17.05
CA LYS A 56 9.26 10.28 -15.60
C LYS A 56 8.12 11.08 -14.99
N VAL A 57 7.34 10.43 -14.12
CA VAL A 57 6.16 11.03 -13.52
C VAL A 57 6.14 10.89 -12.00
N PHE A 58 5.24 11.65 -11.39
CA PHE A 58 4.88 11.62 -9.99
C PHE A 58 3.36 11.38 -9.89
N PRO A 59 2.91 10.26 -9.30
CA PRO A 59 1.49 9.97 -9.17
C PRO A 59 0.87 10.61 -7.93
N LYS A 60 -0.40 11.03 -8.02
CA LYS A 60 -1.25 11.39 -6.88
C LYS A 60 -2.72 11.08 -7.18
N LEU A 61 -3.54 11.01 -6.14
CA LEU A 61 -5.00 11.02 -6.29
C LEU A 61 -5.54 12.44 -6.11
N ASN A 62 -6.86 12.57 -5.97
CA ASN A 62 -7.61 13.81 -5.80
C ASN A 62 -6.92 14.75 -4.78
N TRP A 63 -6.64 14.27 -3.57
CA TRP A 63 -6.14 15.11 -2.48
C TRP A 63 -4.66 14.86 -2.22
N SER A 64 -4.31 13.62 -1.95
CA SER A 64 -3.03 13.26 -1.36
C SER A 64 -2.05 12.67 -2.38
N SER A 65 -0.76 12.82 -2.05
CA SER A 65 0.35 12.16 -2.74
C SER A 65 0.94 11.04 -1.88
N PRO A 66 1.52 9.98 -2.48
CA PRO A 66 2.07 8.83 -1.77
C PRO A 66 3.45 9.11 -1.12
N LYS A 67 3.59 10.26 -0.45
CA LYS A 67 4.87 10.77 0.07
C LYS A 67 5.46 9.93 1.21
N ASP A 68 4.61 9.21 1.92
CA ASP A 68 4.93 8.24 2.96
C ASP A 68 5.40 6.89 2.40
N ALA A 69 5.16 6.60 1.11
CA ALA A 69 5.51 5.33 0.48
C ALA A 69 6.87 5.34 -0.23
N ASN A 70 7.71 6.36 -0.08
CA ASN A 70 9.01 6.42 -0.76
C ASN A 70 9.94 5.23 -0.40
N TRP A 71 9.68 4.54 0.71
CA TRP A 71 10.47 3.42 1.18
C TRP A 71 10.34 2.17 0.32
N ILE A 72 9.24 2.03 -0.44
CA ILE A 72 9.02 0.88 -1.32
C ILE A 72 9.72 1.04 -2.67
N SER A 73 10.03 2.27 -3.07
CA SER A 73 10.72 2.53 -4.33
C SER A 73 12.20 2.16 -4.23
N PHE A 74 12.75 1.61 -5.32
CA PHE A 74 14.16 1.23 -5.41
C PHE A 74 15.11 2.41 -5.18
N ASP A 75 14.76 3.58 -5.71
CA ASP A 75 15.58 4.79 -5.65
C ASP A 75 15.24 5.71 -4.47
N ARG A 76 14.34 5.27 -3.57
CA ARG A 76 13.80 6.07 -2.46
C ARG A 76 13.12 7.37 -2.90
N THR A 77 12.69 7.47 -4.15
CA THR A 77 11.94 8.61 -4.66
C THR A 77 10.47 8.26 -4.91
N LEU A 78 9.69 9.25 -5.35
CA LEU A 78 8.30 9.09 -5.77
C LEU A 78 8.19 9.14 -7.31
N MET A 79 9.31 8.93 -8.00
CA MET A 79 9.38 8.89 -9.45
C MET A 79 8.87 7.54 -9.95
N CYS A 80 8.02 7.57 -10.97
CA CYS A 80 7.59 6.38 -11.70
C CYS A 80 7.94 6.52 -13.18
N THR A 81 8.29 5.40 -13.79
CA THR A 81 8.60 5.25 -15.21
C THR A 81 7.70 4.23 -15.90
N CYS A 82 6.99 3.39 -15.14
CA CYS A 82 6.04 2.41 -15.65
C CYS A 82 4.78 2.32 -14.75
N PRO A 83 3.67 1.75 -15.25
CA PRO A 83 2.42 1.64 -14.50
C PRO A 83 2.56 0.81 -13.21
N SER A 84 3.40 -0.23 -13.21
CA SER A 84 3.60 -1.06 -12.03
C SER A 84 4.22 -0.30 -10.85
N GLU A 85 5.14 0.65 -11.11
CA GLU A 85 5.69 1.54 -10.09
C GLU A 85 4.62 2.49 -9.53
N VAL A 86 3.72 2.98 -10.39
CA VAL A 86 2.57 3.80 -9.96
C VAL A 86 1.68 3.00 -9.02
N TYR A 87 1.31 1.77 -9.38
CA TYR A 87 0.46 0.91 -8.55
C TYR A 87 1.13 0.56 -7.22
N LEU A 88 2.42 0.24 -7.26
CA LEU A 88 3.18 -0.10 -6.07
C LEU A 88 3.22 1.06 -5.07
N LEU A 89 3.51 2.28 -5.53
CA LEU A 89 3.56 3.46 -4.67
C LEU A 89 2.19 3.81 -4.10
N LEU A 90 1.14 3.82 -4.94
CA LEU A 90 -0.21 4.13 -4.49
C LEU A 90 -0.72 3.11 -3.46
N LYS A 91 -0.50 1.81 -3.71
CA LYS A 91 -0.93 0.73 -2.81
C LYS A 91 -0.21 0.72 -1.47
N SER A 92 1.02 1.25 -1.41
CA SER A 92 1.86 1.23 -0.22
C SER A 92 1.74 2.50 0.64
N SER A 93 0.86 3.44 0.26
CA SER A 93 0.68 4.72 0.94
C SER A 93 -0.58 4.75 1.79
N GLU A 94 -0.42 5.13 3.06
CA GLU A 94 -1.51 5.36 4.00
C GLU A 94 -2.31 6.62 3.63
N PHE A 95 -1.64 7.65 3.09
CA PHE A 95 -2.36 8.84 2.62
C PHE A 95 -3.29 8.54 1.45
N ILE A 96 -2.89 7.62 0.57
CA ILE A 96 -3.75 7.16 -0.52
C ILE A 96 -4.88 6.28 -0.01
N ALA A 97 -4.62 5.42 0.99
CA ALA A 97 -5.68 4.63 1.63
C ALA A 97 -6.73 5.53 2.30
N HIS A 98 -6.29 6.55 3.04
CA HIS A 98 -7.19 7.55 3.64
C HIS A 98 -8.06 8.26 2.59
N ASP A 99 -7.46 8.68 1.47
CA ASP A 99 -8.19 9.33 0.38
C ASP A 99 -9.30 8.43 -0.19
N LEU A 100 -9.11 7.10 -0.21
CA LEU A 100 -10.07 6.14 -0.77
C LEU A 100 -11.15 5.73 0.23
N ASP A 101 -10.75 5.44 1.47
CA ASP A 101 -11.62 4.83 2.47
C ASP A 101 -12.37 5.89 3.28
N GLN A 102 -11.73 6.99 3.64
CA GLN A 102 -12.25 7.98 4.60
C GLN A 102 -12.04 9.45 4.14
N PRO A 103 -12.34 9.82 2.87
CA PRO A 103 -12.05 11.17 2.35
C PRO A 103 -12.74 12.32 3.09
N PHE A 104 -13.88 12.05 3.75
CA PHE A 104 -14.72 13.06 4.40
C PHE A 104 -14.89 12.86 5.90
N ILE A 105 -14.03 12.07 6.55
CA ILE A 105 -14.15 11.75 7.99
C ILE A 105 -14.19 12.98 8.92
N HIS A 106 -13.64 14.11 8.46
CA HIS A 106 -13.62 15.38 9.20
C HIS A 106 -14.66 16.41 8.73
N CYS A 107 -15.52 16.06 7.76
CA CYS A 107 -16.58 16.93 7.26
C CYS A 107 -17.80 16.84 8.19
N GLY A 108 -18.15 17.94 8.87
CA GLY A 108 -19.29 17.96 9.80
C GLY A 108 -20.67 17.89 9.13
N ASP A 109 -20.71 18.09 7.82
CA ASP A 109 -21.87 17.95 6.95
C ASP A 109 -21.95 16.58 6.25
N TYR A 110 -20.91 15.74 6.39
CA TYR A 110 -20.91 14.40 5.85
C TYR A 110 -21.53 13.42 6.85
N ASN A 111 -22.62 12.77 6.45
CA ASN A 111 -23.28 11.75 7.25
C ASN A 111 -23.25 10.42 6.48
N SER A 112 -22.50 9.43 6.99
CA SER A 112 -22.36 8.10 6.37
C SER A 112 -23.68 7.34 6.27
N ASP A 113 -24.64 7.66 7.15
CA ASP A 113 -25.94 7.00 7.21
C ASP A 113 -26.95 7.59 6.20
N ASP A 114 -26.62 8.74 5.61
CA ASP A 114 -27.46 9.41 4.63
C ASP A 114 -27.05 8.98 3.22
N ILE A 115 -27.60 7.82 2.80
CA ILE A 115 -27.42 7.21 1.48
C ILE A 115 -27.76 8.21 0.34
N THR A 116 -28.50 9.29 0.63
CA THR A 116 -28.90 10.29 -0.37
C THR A 116 -27.82 11.31 -0.73
N VAL A 117 -26.79 11.50 0.12
CA VAL A 117 -25.64 12.41 -0.12
C VAL A 117 -24.36 11.68 -0.50
N SER A 118 -24.38 10.34 -0.52
CA SER A 118 -23.28 9.52 -1.06
C SER A 118 -23.22 9.64 -2.59
N SER A 119 -22.98 10.84 -3.10
CA SER A 119 -22.48 10.99 -4.46
C SER A 119 -21.13 10.28 -4.51
N PRO A 120 -20.95 9.24 -5.34
CA PRO A 120 -19.67 8.56 -5.42
C PRO A 120 -18.63 9.59 -5.87
N VAL A 121 -17.63 9.82 -5.04
CA VAL A 121 -16.48 10.62 -5.42
C VAL A 121 -15.88 9.98 -6.67
N SER A 122 -15.77 10.75 -7.74
CA SER A 122 -14.97 10.32 -8.88
C SER A 122 -13.50 10.43 -8.49
N TYR A 123 -12.80 9.30 -8.47
CA TYR A 123 -11.37 9.28 -8.22
C TYR A 123 -10.60 9.46 -9.52
N ASP A 124 -9.66 10.40 -9.50
CA ASP A 124 -8.83 10.73 -10.64
C ASP A 124 -7.37 10.36 -10.34
N LEU A 125 -6.76 9.57 -11.21
CA LEU A 125 -5.32 9.35 -11.20
C LEU A 125 -4.62 10.54 -11.88
N VAL A 126 -3.91 11.34 -11.09
CA VAL A 126 -3.18 12.50 -11.60
C VAL A 126 -1.70 12.16 -11.73
N LEU A 127 -1.19 12.22 -12.96
CA LEU A 127 0.23 12.10 -13.26
C LEU A 127 0.83 13.47 -13.53
N ARG A 128 1.87 13.83 -12.77
CA ARG A 128 2.65 15.06 -12.98
C ARG A 128 4.03 14.70 -13.49
N ARG A 129 4.59 15.51 -14.38
CA ARG A 129 5.99 15.37 -14.81
C ARG A 129 6.91 15.47 -13.59
N TRP A 130 7.81 14.50 -13.43
CA TRP A 130 8.78 14.48 -12.34
C TRP A 130 9.76 15.65 -12.44
N GLN A 131 10.07 16.26 -11.29
CA GLN A 131 11.13 17.26 -11.15
C GLN A 131 11.87 17.00 -9.84
N SER A 132 13.21 17.07 -9.90
CA SER A 132 14.03 17.07 -8.70
C SER A 132 13.92 18.44 -8.05
N LEU A 133 13.11 18.55 -7.00
CA LEU A 133 12.99 19.77 -6.22
C LEU A 133 13.97 19.71 -5.04
N ASP A 134 14.62 20.83 -4.76
CA ASP A 134 15.35 20.99 -3.52
C ASP A 134 14.33 21.25 -2.40
N PRO A 135 14.25 20.39 -1.36
CA PRO A 135 13.28 20.58 -0.28
C PRO A 135 13.54 21.84 0.56
N SER A 136 14.69 22.51 0.40
CA SER A 136 15.07 23.69 1.17
C SER A 136 14.73 25.04 0.52
N THR A 137 14.32 25.05 -0.75
CA THR A 137 13.99 26.28 -1.51
C THR A 137 12.52 26.61 -1.52
#